data_AF-A0A0M5KTX7-F1
#
_entry.id   AF-A0A0M5KTX7-F1
#
_cell.length_a   1.000
_cell.length_b   1.000
_cell.length_c   1.000
_cell.angle_alpha   90.00
_cell.angle_beta   90.00
_cell.angle_gamma   90.00
#
_symmetry.space_group_name_H-M   'P 1'
#
loop_
_entity.id
_entity.type
_entity.pdbx_description
1 polymer ?
#
loop_
_entity_poly.entity_id
_entity_poly.type
_entity_poly.pdbx_seq_one_letter_code
_entity_poly.pdbx_strand_id
1 'polypeptide(L)'
;MEATTLEIGDRVRARAGIAIMASLGLAILFAVLTWSTKEVTAFDVRQPWQDDPFDVLVSLDFAIIPVLVAAGAIRTLLCRRNRPLPARRVADLLRLSLAILLVVAITQLGEWIATVLGLHRVQWNAETGWQIAALAAMSAATVVSGTLVVAATRAVGTRARMDDQPDWLADMVFLGLGCTWRLRWHPRTAVAIVRWGDKTLFSRVRTHPVVAAGALSCVLAIPFVAAKVFLEGYPPLLVLLSFALPAAGLFAFIVVAGRFLRIVPARSGLKSLWPPVLVAGCISGPALFAFHDSLLSSPSPLAVDGLLFGGGLAGALICLTVQLALRHHRHRALNG
;
A
#
# COMPACT_ATOMS: atom_id res chain seq x y z
N MET A 1 29.32 -22.93 5.56
CA MET A 1 28.80 -21.69 6.15
C MET A 1 28.02 -20.94 5.08
N GLU A 2 26.69 -20.97 5.13
CA GLU A 2 25.86 -20.26 4.14
C GLU A 2 25.87 -18.76 4.46
N ALA A 3 26.19 -17.95 3.45
CA ALA A 3 26.35 -16.50 3.60
C ALA A 3 25.01 -15.82 3.90
N THR A 4 24.85 -15.35 5.14
CA THR A 4 23.71 -14.52 5.60
C THR A 4 23.85 -13.05 5.19
N THR A 5 25.01 -12.70 4.61
CA THR A 5 25.39 -11.37 4.15
C THR A 5 25.70 -11.34 2.66
N LEU A 6 25.37 -10.21 2.03
CA LEU A 6 25.77 -9.87 0.67
C LEU A 6 27.02 -9.01 0.73
N GLU A 7 28.14 -9.57 0.27
CA GLU A 7 29.44 -8.93 0.31
C GLU A 7 29.56 -7.73 -0.64
N ILE A 8 30.61 -6.93 -0.45
CA ILE A 8 30.94 -5.81 -1.32
C ILE A 8 31.41 -6.35 -2.67
N GLY A 9 30.84 -5.85 -3.77
CA GLY A 9 31.15 -6.29 -5.13
C GLY A 9 30.29 -7.44 -5.67
N ASP A 10 29.37 -7.99 -4.88
CA ASP A 10 28.46 -9.04 -5.34
C ASP A 10 27.52 -8.53 -6.46
N ARG A 11 27.49 -9.24 -7.60
CA ARG A 11 26.59 -8.95 -8.72
C ARG A 11 25.12 -9.04 -8.32
N VAL A 12 24.76 -9.93 -7.41
CA VAL A 12 23.37 -10.08 -6.92
C VAL A 12 22.92 -8.82 -6.17
N ARG A 13 23.82 -8.24 -5.37
CA ARG A 13 23.58 -7.00 -4.64
C ARG A 13 23.36 -5.82 -5.60
N ALA A 14 24.19 -5.70 -6.64
CA ALA A 14 24.05 -4.62 -7.63
C ALA A 14 22.71 -4.72 -8.39
N ARG A 15 22.36 -5.93 -8.86
CA ARG A 15 21.08 -6.17 -9.56
C ARG A 15 19.87 -5.88 -8.67
N ALA A 16 19.90 -6.32 -7.41
CA ALA A 16 18.84 -6.01 -6.45
C ALA A 16 18.71 -4.51 -6.18
N GLY A 17 19.84 -3.80 -6.04
CA GLY A 17 19.86 -2.34 -5.91
C GLY A 17 19.21 -1.63 -7.10
N ILE A 18 19.55 -2.04 -8.32
CA ILE A 18 18.93 -1.49 -9.55
C ILE A 18 17.42 -1.74 -9.54
N ALA A 19 16.98 -2.98 -9.25
CA ALA A 19 15.55 -3.31 -9.21
C ALA A 19 14.78 -2.47 -8.17
N ILE A 20 15.35 -2.30 -6.97
CA ILE A 20 14.74 -1.48 -5.90
C ILE A 20 14.65 -0.02 -6.32
N MET A 21 15.75 0.56 -6.81
CA MET A 21 15.78 1.98 -7.20
C MET A 21 14.90 2.26 -8.42
N ALA A 22 14.88 1.36 -9.40
CA ALA A 22 13.99 1.46 -10.57
C ALA A 22 12.52 1.44 -10.13
N SER A 23 12.15 0.54 -9.22
CA SER A 23 10.77 0.45 -8.71
C SER A 23 10.35 1.69 -7.93
N LEU A 24 11.23 2.21 -7.06
CA LEU A 24 10.97 3.45 -6.32
C LEU A 24 10.89 4.67 -7.25
N GLY A 25 11.82 4.79 -8.20
CA GLY A 25 11.82 5.86 -9.20
C GLY A 25 10.59 5.83 -10.08
N LEU A 26 10.17 4.63 -10.52
CA LEU A 26 8.95 4.44 -11.30
C LEU A 26 7.71 4.84 -10.51
N ALA A 27 7.62 4.48 -9.23
CA ALA A 27 6.49 4.85 -8.39
C ALA A 27 6.41 6.35 -8.13
N ILE A 28 7.55 7.03 -7.95
CA ILE A 28 7.62 8.48 -7.86
C ILE A 28 7.16 9.11 -9.18
N LEU A 29 7.68 8.63 -10.31
CA LEU A 29 7.30 9.12 -11.63
C LEU A 29 5.80 8.93 -11.88
N PHE A 30 5.26 7.76 -11.56
CA PHE A 30 3.84 7.46 -11.63
C PHE A 30 3.03 8.46 -10.80
N ALA A 31 3.34 8.61 -9.50
CA ALA A 31 2.63 9.53 -8.63
C ALA A 31 2.68 10.99 -9.12
N VAL A 32 3.83 11.45 -9.64
CA VAL A 32 3.96 12.81 -10.20
C VAL A 32 3.13 12.98 -11.46
N LEU A 33 3.14 12.00 -12.36
CA LEU A 33 2.33 12.04 -13.59
C LEU A 33 0.83 12.01 -13.27
N THR A 34 0.41 11.10 -12.39
CA THR A 34 -0.98 11.00 -11.91
C THR A 34 -1.43 12.30 -11.24
N TRP A 35 -0.62 12.87 -10.36
CA TRP A 35 -0.91 14.17 -9.74
C TRP A 35 -1.04 15.28 -10.78
N SER A 36 -0.07 15.37 -11.70
CA SER A 36 -0.01 16.43 -12.71
C SER A 36 -1.19 16.37 -13.68
N THR A 37 -1.68 15.17 -13.97
CA THR A 37 -2.80 14.98 -14.91
C THR A 37 -4.15 15.15 -14.23
N LYS A 38 -4.25 14.94 -12.90
CA LYS A 38 -5.51 15.08 -12.14
C LYS A 38 -5.74 16.49 -11.56
N GLU A 39 -4.70 17.15 -11.04
CA GLU A 39 -4.86 18.36 -10.22
C GLU A 39 -4.49 19.67 -10.96
N VAL A 40 -3.78 19.58 -12.08
CA VAL A 40 -3.34 20.76 -12.82
C VAL A 40 -4.40 21.11 -13.86
N THR A 41 -5.15 22.18 -13.60
CA THR A 41 -6.21 22.71 -14.48
C THR A 41 -5.76 23.06 -15.90
N ALA A 42 -4.46 23.28 -16.12
CA ALA A 42 -3.90 23.45 -17.47
C ALA A 42 -3.99 22.17 -18.31
N PHE A 43 -4.17 21.02 -17.66
CA PHE A 43 -4.44 19.72 -18.26
C PHE A 43 -5.85 19.24 -17.88
N ASP A 44 -6.86 20.11 -17.94
CA ASP A 44 -8.30 19.77 -17.84
C ASP A 44 -8.73 18.92 -19.06
N VAL A 45 -8.01 17.81 -19.24
CA VAL A 45 -8.12 16.80 -20.27
C VAL A 45 -9.02 15.75 -19.69
N ARG A 46 -10.16 15.51 -20.33
CA ARG A 46 -11.10 14.49 -19.88
C ARG A 46 -10.47 13.12 -20.09
N GLN A 47 -9.95 12.55 -19.01
CA GLN A 47 -9.25 11.27 -19.03
C GLN A 47 -10.28 10.15 -19.19
N PRO A 48 -9.97 9.06 -19.90
CA PRO A 48 -10.90 7.92 -20.01
C PRO A 48 -11.30 7.36 -18.64
N TRP A 49 -10.40 7.42 -17.65
CA TRP A 49 -10.54 6.89 -16.29
C TRP A 49 -10.85 7.96 -15.23
N GLN A 50 -11.35 9.13 -15.62
CA GLN A 50 -11.66 10.22 -14.69
C GLN A 50 -12.87 9.92 -13.78
N ASP A 51 -13.72 8.98 -14.17
CA ASP A 51 -14.93 8.62 -13.44
C ASP A 51 -14.72 7.36 -12.58
N ASP A 52 -15.58 7.21 -11.58
CA ASP A 52 -15.71 5.98 -10.80
C ASP A 52 -16.07 4.81 -11.74
N PRO A 53 -15.50 3.60 -11.54
CA PRO A 53 -14.73 3.12 -10.38
C PRO A 53 -13.22 3.47 -10.40
N PHE A 54 -12.72 4.05 -11.49
CA PHE A 54 -11.27 4.19 -11.71
C PHE A 54 -10.69 5.33 -10.89
N ASP A 55 -11.47 6.40 -10.68
CA ASP A 55 -11.04 7.53 -9.87
C ASP A 55 -10.77 7.15 -8.40
N VAL A 56 -11.55 6.21 -7.85
CA VAL A 56 -11.29 5.66 -6.50
C VAL A 56 -9.90 5.04 -6.40
N LEU A 57 -9.46 4.28 -7.40
CA LEU A 57 -8.13 3.63 -7.41
C LEU A 57 -7.02 4.68 -7.42
N VAL A 58 -7.13 5.65 -8.33
CA VAL A 58 -6.20 6.77 -8.46
C VAL A 58 -6.15 7.59 -7.16
N SER A 59 -7.30 7.80 -6.54
CA SER A 59 -7.41 8.57 -5.29
C SER A 59 -6.72 7.86 -4.10
N LEU A 60 -6.83 6.53 -4.01
CA LEU A 60 -6.13 5.75 -2.97
C LEU A 60 -4.61 5.78 -3.15
N ASP A 61 -4.12 5.85 -4.38
CA ASP A 61 -2.69 5.89 -4.69
C ASP A 61 -1.99 7.13 -4.11
N PHE A 62 -2.68 8.27 -3.99
CA PHE A 62 -2.14 9.47 -3.33
C PHE A 62 -1.79 9.25 -1.86
N ALA A 63 -2.37 8.24 -1.21
CA ALA A 63 -2.01 7.86 0.16
C ALA A 63 -1.08 6.64 0.18
N ILE A 64 -1.37 5.62 -0.63
CA ILE A 64 -0.64 4.34 -0.60
C ILE A 64 0.79 4.51 -1.11
N ILE A 65 0.97 5.09 -2.30
CA ILE A 65 2.29 5.15 -2.96
C ILE A 65 3.28 5.96 -2.13
N PRO A 66 2.96 7.19 -1.64
CA PRO A 66 3.91 7.94 -0.81
C PRO A 66 4.33 7.20 0.46
N VAL A 67 3.41 6.49 1.12
CA VAL A 67 3.74 5.71 2.33
C VAL A 67 4.70 4.57 2.00
N LEU A 68 4.47 3.82 0.93
CA LEU A 68 5.37 2.74 0.52
C LEU A 68 6.72 3.27 0.06
N VAL A 69 6.74 4.34 -0.74
CA VAL A 69 7.98 4.99 -1.21
C VAL A 69 8.78 5.52 -0.03
N ALA A 70 8.14 6.17 0.94
CA ALA A 70 8.79 6.64 2.15
C ALA A 70 9.37 5.47 2.96
N ALA A 71 8.60 4.40 3.18
CA ALA A 71 9.10 3.20 3.86
C ALA A 71 10.32 2.58 3.15
N GLY A 72 10.30 2.56 1.81
CA GLY A 72 11.40 2.09 0.98
C GLY A 72 12.62 2.97 1.06
N ALA A 73 12.45 4.28 0.87
CA ALA A 73 13.52 5.27 0.95
C ALA A 73 14.19 5.26 2.33
N ILE A 74 13.40 5.21 3.40
CA ILE A 74 13.93 5.14 4.77
C ILE A 74 14.80 3.90 4.94
N ARG A 75 14.36 2.74 4.45
CA ARG A 75 15.09 1.48 4.61
C ARG A 75 16.28 1.34 3.66
N THR A 76 16.27 1.99 2.49
CA THR A 76 17.45 2.07 1.62
C THR A 76 18.58 2.90 2.23
N LEU A 77 18.28 3.88 3.11
CA LEU A 77 19.31 4.61 3.88
C LEU A 77 20.14 3.70 4.79
N LEU A 78 19.59 2.54 5.18
CA LEU A 78 20.31 1.52 5.96
C LEU A 78 21.22 0.63 5.10
N CYS A 79 21.10 0.69 3.78
CA CYS A 79 21.91 -0.05 2.84
C CYS A 79 23.21 0.72 2.52
N ARG A 80 24.19 0.67 3.43
CA ARG A 80 25.48 1.35 3.25
C ARG A 80 26.29 0.73 2.11
N ARG A 81 26.83 1.58 1.21
CA ARG A 81 27.65 1.15 0.06
C ARG A 81 28.88 0.33 0.48
N ASN A 82 29.54 0.72 1.57
CA ASN A 82 30.85 0.18 1.97
C ASN A 82 30.78 -0.86 3.11
N ARG A 83 29.63 -1.50 3.33
CA ARG A 83 29.50 -2.58 4.32
C ARG A 83 28.75 -3.78 3.73
N PRO A 84 28.99 -4.99 4.23
CA PRO A 84 28.17 -6.16 3.89
C PRO A 84 26.72 -5.88 4.27
N LEU A 85 25.79 -6.29 3.40
CA LEU A 85 24.36 -6.07 3.61
C LEU A 85 23.67 -7.34 4.08
N PRO A 86 22.80 -7.26 5.11
CA PRO A 86 22.00 -8.41 5.50
C PRO A 86 21.06 -8.83 4.34
N ALA A 87 21.11 -10.10 3.93
CA ALA A 87 20.33 -10.60 2.80
C ALA A 87 18.80 -10.43 3.01
N ARG A 88 18.32 -10.53 4.27
CA ARG A 88 16.91 -10.31 4.62
C ARG A 88 16.46 -8.88 4.32
N ARG A 89 17.26 -7.87 4.67
CA ARG A 89 16.90 -6.46 4.43
C ARG A 89 16.69 -6.21 2.94
N VAL A 90 17.56 -6.79 2.10
CA VAL A 90 17.40 -6.71 0.64
C VAL A 90 16.16 -7.47 0.16
N ALA A 91 15.89 -8.67 0.69
CA ALA A 91 14.69 -9.42 0.35
C ALA A 91 13.39 -8.68 0.76
N ASP A 92 13.38 -8.03 1.92
CA ASP A 92 12.23 -7.25 2.39
C ASP A 92 12.03 -5.98 1.54
N LEU A 93 13.11 -5.30 1.14
CA LEU A 93 13.06 -4.19 0.19
C LEU A 93 12.54 -4.64 -1.18
N LEU A 94 12.95 -5.81 -1.67
CA LEU A 94 12.42 -6.35 -2.93
C LEU A 94 10.94 -6.71 -2.82
N ARG A 95 10.48 -7.23 -1.67
CA ARG A 95 9.04 -7.41 -1.41
C ARG A 95 8.29 -6.08 -1.38
N LEU A 96 8.87 -5.06 -0.76
CA LEU A 96 8.29 -3.71 -0.80
C LEU A 96 8.20 -3.19 -2.24
N SER A 97 9.27 -3.32 -3.02
CA SER A 97 9.25 -2.96 -4.45
C SER A 97 8.17 -3.71 -5.21
N LEU A 98 7.98 -5.02 -4.94
CA LEU A 98 6.90 -5.79 -5.54
C LEU A 98 5.52 -5.28 -5.11
N ALA A 99 5.32 -4.94 -3.83
CA ALA A 99 4.06 -4.37 -3.35
C ALA A 99 3.74 -3.03 -4.05
N ILE A 100 4.74 -2.16 -4.20
CA ILE A 100 4.63 -0.90 -4.94
C ILE A 100 4.22 -1.15 -6.39
N LEU A 101 4.93 -2.04 -7.09
CA LEU A 101 4.64 -2.36 -8.48
C LEU A 101 3.25 -3.00 -8.67
N LEU A 102 2.78 -3.79 -7.70
CA LEU A 102 1.43 -4.35 -7.73
C LEU A 102 0.36 -3.27 -7.59
N VAL A 103 0.55 -2.29 -6.71
CA VAL A 103 -0.37 -1.14 -6.58
C VAL A 103 -0.43 -0.38 -7.90
N VAL A 104 0.73 0.02 -8.43
CA VAL A 104 0.83 0.73 -9.72
C VAL A 104 0.20 -0.08 -10.85
N ALA A 105 0.44 -1.39 -10.92
CA ALA A 105 -0.13 -2.25 -11.96
C ALA A 105 -1.65 -2.40 -11.87
N ILE A 106 -2.22 -2.41 -10.66
CA ILE A 106 -3.67 -2.47 -10.46
C ILE A 106 -4.33 -1.17 -10.97
N THR A 107 -3.74 -0.02 -10.67
CA THR A 107 -4.25 1.28 -11.15
C THR A 107 -4.15 1.37 -12.68
N GLN A 108 -3.00 1.02 -13.25
CA GLN A 108 -2.82 0.96 -14.71
C GLN A 108 -3.80 0.00 -15.39
N LEU A 109 -4.10 -1.15 -14.77
CA LEU A 109 -5.11 -2.06 -15.29
C LEU A 109 -6.48 -1.38 -15.35
N GLY A 110 -6.85 -0.62 -14.33
CA GLY A 110 -8.06 0.22 -14.34
C GLY A 110 -8.06 1.22 -15.49
N GLU A 111 -6.97 1.97 -15.65
CA GLU A 111 -6.80 2.96 -16.73
C GLU A 111 -6.91 2.33 -18.12
N TRP A 112 -6.34 1.13 -18.31
CA TRP A 112 -6.47 0.36 -19.54
C TRP A 112 -7.88 -0.13 -19.80
N ILE A 113 -8.58 -0.63 -18.78
CA ILE A 113 -9.99 -1.04 -18.91
C ILE A 113 -10.84 0.13 -19.38
N ALA A 114 -10.70 1.30 -18.73
CA ALA A 114 -11.41 2.53 -19.12
C ALA A 114 -11.13 2.94 -20.58
N THR A 115 -9.85 2.86 -20.98
CA THR A 115 -9.41 3.16 -22.35
C THR A 115 -9.99 2.18 -23.38
N VAL A 116 -9.97 0.87 -23.09
CA VAL A 116 -10.48 -0.18 -23.99
C VAL A 116 -11.99 -0.11 -24.14
N LEU A 117 -12.71 0.21 -23.05
CA LEU A 117 -14.16 0.44 -23.08
C LEU A 117 -14.53 1.71 -23.87
N GLY A 118 -13.56 2.57 -24.20
CA GLY A 118 -13.81 3.81 -24.93
C GLY A 118 -14.63 4.80 -24.12
N LEU A 119 -14.42 4.86 -22.80
CA LEU A 119 -15.09 5.84 -21.96
C LEU A 119 -14.72 7.25 -22.44
N HIS A 120 -15.74 8.11 -22.58
CA HIS A 120 -15.62 9.47 -23.09
C HIS A 120 -15.03 9.57 -24.51
N ARG A 121 -15.15 8.54 -25.36
CA ARG A 121 -14.51 8.52 -26.69
C ARG A 121 -14.81 9.72 -27.59
N VAL A 122 -16.00 10.31 -27.48
CA VAL A 122 -16.40 11.52 -28.23
C VAL A 122 -15.54 12.74 -27.85
N GLN A 123 -14.92 12.73 -26.67
CA GLN A 123 -14.15 13.84 -26.11
C GLN A 123 -12.63 13.63 -26.26
N TRP A 124 -12.20 12.52 -26.86
CA TRP A 124 -10.77 12.22 -27.03
C TRP A 124 -10.11 13.21 -27.99
N ASN A 125 -8.96 13.72 -27.59
CA ASN A 125 -8.16 14.67 -28.37
C ASN A 125 -6.69 14.20 -28.45
N ALA A 126 -5.80 15.04 -28.99
CA ALA A 126 -4.38 14.74 -29.08
C ALA A 126 -3.71 14.53 -27.70
N GLU A 127 -4.20 15.22 -26.66
CA GLU A 127 -3.69 15.10 -25.29
C GLU A 127 -4.08 13.76 -24.67
N THR A 128 -5.30 13.28 -24.92
CA THR A 128 -5.70 11.90 -24.58
C THR A 128 -4.76 10.89 -25.24
N GLY A 129 -4.37 11.14 -26.50
CA GLY A 129 -3.37 10.33 -27.21
C GLY A 129 -2.02 10.29 -26.47
N TRP A 130 -1.55 11.42 -25.97
CA TRP A 130 -0.34 11.48 -25.15
C TRP A 130 -0.47 10.78 -23.80
N GLN A 131 -1.62 10.90 -23.14
CA GLN A 131 -1.89 10.18 -21.89
C GLN A 131 -1.90 8.67 -22.09
N ILE A 132 -2.52 8.17 -23.17
CA ILE A 132 -2.51 6.73 -23.51
C ILE A 132 -1.08 6.28 -23.84
N ALA A 133 -0.30 7.09 -24.56
CA ALA A 133 1.11 6.78 -24.84
C ALA A 133 1.96 6.75 -23.55
N ALA A 134 1.74 7.70 -22.63
CA ALA A 134 2.40 7.75 -21.34
C ALA A 134 2.02 6.54 -20.48
N LEU A 135 0.74 6.17 -20.44
CA LEU A 135 0.24 4.95 -19.80
C LEU A 135 0.95 3.71 -20.37
N ALA A 136 1.02 3.57 -21.68
CA ALA A 136 1.71 2.44 -22.33
C ALA A 136 3.21 2.38 -21.96
N ALA A 137 3.90 3.52 -21.98
CA ALA A 137 5.30 3.59 -21.56
C ALA A 137 5.47 3.20 -20.08
N MET A 138 4.59 3.68 -19.21
CA MET A 138 4.60 3.37 -17.77
C MET A 138 4.28 1.90 -17.50
N SER A 139 3.32 1.31 -18.22
CA SER A 139 3.01 -0.13 -18.13
C SER A 139 4.21 -0.97 -18.56
N ALA A 140 4.88 -0.62 -19.66
CA ALA A 140 6.09 -1.31 -20.10
C ALA A 140 7.20 -1.22 -19.04
N ALA A 141 7.43 -0.03 -18.47
CA ALA A 141 8.40 0.17 -17.39
C ALA A 141 8.04 -0.61 -16.11
N THR A 142 6.74 -0.76 -15.81
CA THR A 142 6.22 -1.55 -14.69
C THR A 142 6.51 -3.04 -14.88
N VAL A 143 6.26 -3.56 -16.09
CA VAL A 143 6.58 -4.96 -16.44
C VAL A 143 8.09 -5.20 -16.34
N VAL A 144 8.91 -4.33 -16.95
CA VAL A 144 10.38 -4.45 -16.89
C VAL A 144 10.86 -4.42 -15.43
N SER A 145 10.43 -3.45 -14.63
CA SER A 145 10.80 -3.36 -13.21
C SER A 145 10.34 -4.59 -12.43
N GLY A 146 9.14 -5.10 -12.71
CA GLY A 146 8.60 -6.33 -12.11
C GLY A 146 9.47 -7.55 -12.42
N THR A 147 9.88 -7.73 -13.67
CA THR A 147 10.79 -8.83 -14.05
C THR A 147 12.14 -8.73 -13.33
N LEU A 148 12.70 -7.52 -13.20
CA LEU A 148 13.94 -7.28 -12.46
C LEU A 148 13.79 -7.61 -10.98
N VAL A 149 12.69 -7.19 -10.34
CA VAL A 149 12.39 -7.47 -8.93
C VAL A 149 12.21 -8.97 -8.70
N VAL A 150 11.47 -9.67 -9.56
CA VAL A 150 11.24 -11.12 -9.45
C VAL A 150 12.56 -11.88 -9.62
N ALA A 151 13.37 -11.53 -10.62
CA ALA A 151 14.67 -12.14 -10.85
C ALA A 151 15.61 -11.91 -9.65
N ALA A 152 15.68 -10.68 -9.14
CA ALA A 152 16.47 -10.35 -7.95
C ALA A 152 15.98 -11.08 -6.69
N THR A 153 14.66 -11.20 -6.51
CA THR A 153 14.04 -11.90 -5.37
C THR A 153 14.42 -13.38 -5.38
N ARG A 154 14.37 -14.04 -6.54
CA ARG A 154 14.81 -15.43 -6.68
C ARG A 154 16.30 -15.59 -6.36
N ALA A 155 17.13 -14.66 -6.84
CA ALA A 155 18.58 -14.69 -6.61
C ALA A 155 18.98 -14.43 -5.14
N VAL A 156 18.24 -13.58 -4.42
CA VAL A 156 18.48 -13.28 -3.00
C VAL A 156 17.84 -14.33 -2.09
N GLY A 157 16.69 -14.89 -2.49
CA GLY A 157 15.90 -15.83 -1.69
C GLY A 157 16.66 -17.12 -1.33
N THR A 158 17.59 -17.56 -2.17
CA THR A 158 18.46 -18.71 -1.89
C THR A 158 19.47 -18.46 -0.76
N ARG A 159 19.70 -17.19 -0.40
CA ARG A 159 20.71 -16.76 0.60
C ARG A 159 20.08 -16.19 1.87
N ALA A 160 18.81 -15.79 1.80
CA ALA A 160 18.08 -15.23 2.94
C ALA A 160 17.47 -16.35 3.80
N ARG A 161 18.28 -17.05 4.62
CA ARG A 161 17.74 -17.88 5.72
C ARG A 161 17.20 -17.01 6.85
N MET A 162 16.23 -17.55 7.59
CA MET A 162 15.34 -16.77 8.47
C MET A 162 15.92 -16.39 9.84
N ASP A 163 17.13 -16.85 10.19
CA ASP A 163 17.62 -16.68 11.56
C ASP A 163 18.12 -15.26 11.85
N ASP A 164 17.43 -14.67 12.82
CA ASP A 164 17.80 -13.56 13.71
C ASP A 164 18.34 -12.27 13.04
N GLN A 165 17.54 -11.67 12.16
CA GLN A 165 17.80 -10.33 11.61
C GLN A 165 16.73 -9.32 12.03
N PRO A 166 17.10 -8.02 12.22
CA PRO A 166 16.24 -7.00 12.82
C PRO A 166 14.95 -6.78 12.03
N ASP A 167 13.84 -6.65 12.77
CA ASP A 167 12.51 -6.37 12.21
C ASP A 167 12.39 -4.95 11.64
N TRP A 168 11.38 -4.70 10.81
CA TRP A 168 11.13 -3.38 10.20
C TRP A 168 11.10 -2.24 11.24
N LEU A 169 10.54 -2.52 12.42
CA LEU A 169 10.42 -1.54 13.51
C LEU A 169 11.78 -1.26 14.17
N ALA A 170 12.63 -2.27 14.37
CA ALA A 170 13.98 -2.09 14.88
C ALA A 170 14.85 -1.26 13.92
N ASP A 171 14.69 -1.45 12.61
CA ASP A 171 15.35 -0.62 11.59
C ASP A 171 14.94 0.86 11.74
N MET A 172 13.67 1.15 12.06
CA MET A 172 13.18 2.51 12.34
C MET A 172 13.77 3.10 13.63
N VAL A 173 13.83 2.32 14.72
CA VAL A 173 14.46 2.75 15.99
C VAL A 173 15.94 3.08 15.76
N PHE A 174 16.64 2.22 15.02
CA PHE A 174 18.05 2.40 14.71
C PHE A 174 18.30 3.69 13.91
N LEU A 175 17.46 3.98 12.91
CA LEU A 175 17.51 5.25 12.18
C LEU A 175 17.17 6.44 13.07
N GLY A 176 16.15 6.32 13.93
CA GLY A 176 15.76 7.36 14.88
C GLY A 176 16.93 7.76 15.78
N LEU A 177 17.57 6.79 16.43
CA LEU A 177 18.80 6.98 17.22
C LEU A 177 19.97 7.52 16.37
N GLY A 178 20.07 7.04 15.13
CA GLY A 178 21.01 7.54 14.14
C GLY A 178 20.71 8.96 13.65
N CYS A 179 19.56 9.55 13.95
CA CYS A 179 19.25 10.94 13.64
C CYS A 179 19.39 11.84 14.88
N THR A 180 19.33 11.29 16.10
CA THR A 180 19.44 12.09 17.33
C THR A 180 20.80 12.77 17.49
N TRP A 181 21.88 12.20 16.92
CA TRP A 181 23.20 12.86 16.95
C TRP A 181 23.27 14.12 16.09
N ARG A 182 22.40 14.26 15.08
CA ARG A 182 22.30 15.49 14.27
C ARG A 182 21.55 16.60 15.00
N LEU A 183 20.73 16.24 15.99
CA LEU A 183 20.02 17.20 16.84
C LEU A 183 20.98 17.74 17.91
N ARG A 184 21.73 18.79 17.54
CA ARG A 184 22.79 19.39 18.37
C ARG A 184 22.32 19.93 19.73
N TRP A 185 21.02 20.16 19.93
CA TRP A 185 20.52 20.93 21.08
C TRP A 185 19.99 20.07 22.25
N HIS A 186 19.45 18.87 22.03
CA HIS A 186 18.99 18.00 23.14
C HIS A 186 19.12 16.49 22.83
N PRO A 187 20.35 15.94 22.76
CA PRO A 187 20.56 14.52 22.40
C PRO A 187 19.96 13.55 23.42
N ARG A 188 19.98 13.89 24.72
CA ARG A 188 19.39 13.06 25.78
C ARG A 188 17.88 12.94 25.65
N THR A 189 17.20 14.05 25.40
CA THR A 189 15.73 14.09 25.21
C THR A 189 15.33 13.35 23.94
N ALA A 190 16.06 13.55 22.84
CA ALA A 190 15.78 12.86 21.59
C ALA A 190 15.94 11.34 21.71
N VAL A 191 17.01 10.87 22.38
CA VAL A 191 17.21 9.43 22.65
C VAL A 191 16.11 8.88 23.57
N ALA A 192 15.71 9.65 24.59
CA ALA A 192 14.63 9.27 25.49
C ALA A 192 13.29 9.11 24.74
N ILE A 193 12.96 10.04 23.83
CA ILE A 193 11.75 9.97 22.99
C ILE A 193 11.78 8.73 22.09
N VAL A 194 12.91 8.45 21.42
CA VAL A 194 13.01 7.28 20.54
C VAL A 194 12.87 5.98 21.33
N ARG A 195 13.53 5.87 22.49
CA ARG A 195 13.42 4.68 23.36
C ARG A 195 12.03 4.52 23.97
N TRP A 196 11.38 5.63 24.33
CA TRP A 196 9.99 5.62 24.78
C TRP A 196 9.05 5.15 23.66
N GLY A 197 9.27 5.63 22.44
CA GLY A 197 8.54 5.22 21.24
C GLY A 197 8.66 3.72 20.97
N ASP A 198 9.86 3.16 21.07
CA ASP A 198 10.06 1.70 20.96
C ASP A 198 9.31 0.93 22.04
N LYS A 199 9.49 1.30 23.32
CA LYS A 199 8.88 0.61 24.45
C LYS A 199 7.35 0.71 24.47
N THR A 200 6.79 1.85 24.09
CA THR A 200 5.37 2.12 24.24
C THR A 200 4.63 1.90 22.93
N LEU A 201 5.04 2.59 21.87
CA LEU A 201 4.33 2.60 20.60
C LEU A 201 4.63 1.35 19.77
N PHE A 202 5.91 1.00 19.55
CA PHE A 202 6.24 -0.19 18.76
C PHE A 202 5.90 -1.50 19.48
N SER A 203 6.02 -1.57 20.80
CA SER A 203 5.49 -2.69 21.58
C SER A 203 3.98 -2.89 21.38
N ARG A 204 3.19 -1.79 21.40
CA ARG A 204 1.75 -1.86 21.13
C ARG A 204 1.45 -2.27 19.69
N VAL A 205 2.18 -1.75 18.70
CA VAL A 205 2.05 -2.14 17.28
C VAL A 205 2.35 -3.64 17.10
N ARG A 206 3.42 -4.15 17.71
CA ARG A 206 3.76 -5.58 17.70
C ARG A 206 2.71 -6.43 18.40
N THR A 207 2.02 -5.89 19.40
CA THR A 207 0.99 -6.62 20.16
C THR A 207 -0.37 -6.61 19.48
N HIS A 208 -0.75 -5.50 18.86
CA HIS A 208 -2.05 -5.28 18.23
C HIS A 208 -1.88 -4.70 16.82
N PRO A 209 -1.30 -5.46 15.86
CA PRO A 209 -0.98 -4.94 14.53
C PRO A 209 -2.22 -4.51 13.73
N VAL A 210 -3.36 -5.18 13.93
CA VAL A 210 -4.63 -4.83 13.26
C VAL A 210 -5.20 -3.51 13.81
N VAL A 211 -5.12 -3.29 15.13
CA VAL A 211 -5.58 -2.03 15.74
C VAL A 211 -4.67 -0.88 15.30
N ALA A 212 -3.36 -1.11 15.25
CA ALA A 212 -2.41 -0.13 14.73
C ALA A 212 -2.68 0.20 13.25
N ALA A 213 -3.04 -0.80 12.43
CA ALA A 213 -3.44 -0.57 11.04
C ALA A 213 -4.71 0.29 10.94
N GLY A 214 -5.70 0.07 11.82
CA GLY A 214 -6.90 0.91 11.90
C GLY A 214 -6.61 2.34 12.33
N ALA A 215 -5.75 2.53 13.33
CA ALA A 215 -5.34 3.87 13.72
C ALA A 215 -4.58 4.60 12.59
N LEU A 216 -3.68 3.89 11.90
CA LEU A 216 -2.91 4.46 10.80
C LEU A 216 -3.80 4.80 9.59
N SER A 217 -4.77 3.94 9.24
CA SER A 217 -5.69 4.22 8.13
C SER A 217 -6.55 5.45 8.40
N CYS A 218 -7.05 5.61 9.63
CA CYS A 218 -7.78 6.81 10.04
C CYS A 218 -6.91 8.08 9.90
N VAL A 219 -5.65 8.04 10.35
CA VAL A 219 -4.73 9.19 10.23
C VAL A 219 -4.47 9.54 8.76
N LEU A 220 -4.23 8.53 7.92
CA LEU A 220 -3.99 8.73 6.49
C LEU A 220 -5.24 9.19 5.71
N ALA A 221 -6.45 8.98 6.26
CA ALA A 221 -7.69 9.48 5.67
C ALA A 221 -7.98 10.96 5.98
N ILE A 222 -7.34 11.57 6.99
CA ILE A 222 -7.58 12.96 7.39
C ILE A 222 -7.38 13.97 6.25
N PRO A 223 -6.31 13.89 5.41
CA PRO A 223 -6.12 14.84 4.31
C PRO A 223 -7.27 14.86 3.30
N PHE A 224 -7.90 13.70 3.03
CA PHE A 224 -9.06 13.61 2.13
C PHE A 224 -10.24 14.41 2.69
N VAL A 225 -10.51 14.26 3.99
CA VAL A 225 -11.56 15.01 4.68
C VAL A 225 -11.25 16.51 4.69
N ALA A 226 -10.01 16.88 5.03
CA ALA A 226 -9.60 18.28 5.08
C ALA A 226 -9.78 18.97 3.72
N ALA A 227 -9.36 18.31 2.63
CA ALA A 227 -9.58 18.83 1.29
C ALA A 227 -11.07 19.08 1.00
N LYS A 228 -11.95 18.10 1.27
CA LYS A 228 -13.39 18.23 1.00
C LYS A 228 -14.12 19.24 1.90
N VAL A 229 -13.72 19.35 3.17
CA VAL A 229 -14.33 20.31 4.11
C VAL A 229 -13.89 21.74 3.78
N PHE A 230 -12.59 21.98 3.61
CA PHE A 230 -12.05 23.33 3.48
C PHE A 230 -12.13 23.89 2.06
N LEU A 231 -12.03 23.05 1.03
CA LEU A 231 -12.04 23.50 -0.36
C LEU A 231 -13.44 23.43 -1.00
N GLU A 232 -14.24 22.42 -0.64
CA GLU A 232 -15.51 22.13 -1.32
C GLU A 232 -16.75 22.33 -0.43
N GLY A 233 -16.59 22.59 0.87
CA GLY A 233 -17.69 22.93 1.78
C GLY A 233 -18.70 21.79 1.98
N TYR A 234 -18.25 20.53 2.02
CA TYR A 234 -19.15 19.37 2.07
C TYR A 234 -20.08 19.35 3.30
N PRO A 235 -21.35 18.93 3.14
CA PRO A 235 -22.25 18.69 4.25
C PRO A 235 -21.79 17.50 5.11
N PRO A 236 -22.18 17.41 6.40
CA PRO A 236 -21.65 16.43 7.35
C PRO A 236 -21.73 14.96 6.89
N LEU A 237 -22.78 14.58 6.18
CA LEU A 237 -22.95 13.22 5.68
C LEU A 237 -21.88 12.87 4.62
N LEU A 238 -21.63 13.77 3.66
CA LEU A 238 -20.58 13.59 2.66
C LEU A 238 -19.18 13.68 3.26
N VAL A 239 -19.01 14.43 4.36
CA VAL A 239 -17.76 14.43 5.15
C VAL A 239 -17.51 13.06 5.76
N LEU A 240 -18.52 12.41 6.36
CA LEU A 240 -18.37 11.07 6.90
C LEU A 240 -17.99 10.05 5.82
N LEU A 241 -18.64 10.14 4.65
CA LEU A 241 -18.34 9.30 3.50
C LEU A 241 -16.90 9.51 2.99
N SER A 242 -16.48 10.77 2.85
CA SER A 242 -15.11 11.14 2.45
C SER A 242 -14.03 10.67 3.41
N PHE A 243 -14.39 10.39 4.67
CA PHE A 243 -13.51 9.76 5.65
C PHE A 243 -13.56 8.23 5.57
N ALA A 244 -14.77 7.66 5.60
CA ALA A 244 -14.99 6.23 5.73
C ALA A 244 -14.44 5.44 4.53
N LEU A 245 -14.63 5.97 3.32
CA LEU A 245 -14.17 5.34 2.08
C LEU A 245 -12.63 5.15 2.04
N PRO A 246 -11.79 6.20 2.15
CA PRO A 246 -10.34 6.03 2.18
C PRO A 246 -9.89 5.30 3.44
N ALA A 247 -10.49 5.53 4.61
CA ALA A 247 -10.11 4.82 5.83
C ALA A 247 -10.30 3.30 5.71
N ALA A 248 -11.38 2.83 5.08
CA ALA A 248 -11.64 1.42 4.83
C ALA A 248 -10.65 0.84 3.80
N GLY A 249 -10.49 1.49 2.65
CA GLY A 249 -9.55 1.05 1.61
C GLY A 249 -8.11 0.96 2.13
N LEU A 250 -7.66 2.00 2.83
CA LEU A 250 -6.33 2.05 3.45
C LEU A 250 -6.17 1.02 4.56
N PHE A 251 -7.19 0.77 5.38
CA PHE A 251 -7.13 -0.29 6.38
C PHE A 251 -6.88 -1.66 5.75
N ALA A 252 -7.68 -2.01 4.73
CA ALA A 252 -7.53 -3.26 4.02
C ALA A 252 -6.14 -3.38 3.40
N PHE A 253 -5.68 -2.32 2.73
CA PHE A 253 -4.35 -2.25 2.16
C PHE A 253 -3.25 -2.45 3.21
N ILE A 254 -3.26 -1.70 4.31
CA ILE A 254 -2.24 -1.76 5.36
C ILE A 254 -2.18 -3.15 6.01
N VAL A 255 -3.32 -3.79 6.26
CA VAL A 255 -3.36 -5.14 6.84
C VAL A 255 -2.78 -6.18 5.86
N VAL A 256 -3.17 -6.11 4.58
CA VAL A 256 -2.70 -7.04 3.54
C VAL A 256 -1.21 -6.81 3.25
N ALA A 257 -0.80 -5.56 3.01
CA ALA A 257 0.58 -5.17 2.76
C ALA A 257 1.46 -5.46 3.97
N GLY A 258 1.03 -5.13 5.19
CA GLY A 258 1.78 -5.41 6.41
C GLY A 258 2.05 -6.90 6.62
N ARG A 259 1.07 -7.75 6.27
CA ARG A 259 1.24 -9.21 6.25
C ARG A 259 2.18 -9.67 5.15
N PHE A 260 2.07 -9.12 3.95
CA PHE A 260 2.93 -9.44 2.81
C PHE A 260 4.40 -9.06 3.05
N LEU A 261 4.62 -7.85 3.57
CA LEU A 261 5.93 -7.29 3.91
C LEU A 261 6.51 -7.87 5.21
N ARG A 262 5.70 -8.62 5.98
CA ARG A 262 6.07 -9.20 7.28
C ARG A 262 6.59 -8.15 8.27
N ILE A 263 5.90 -7.01 8.34
CA ILE A 263 6.27 -5.90 9.25
C ILE A 263 6.30 -6.38 10.70
N VAL A 264 5.30 -7.18 11.08
CA VAL A 264 5.23 -7.85 12.39
C VAL A 264 5.29 -9.37 12.17
N PRO A 265 6.18 -10.10 12.85
CA PRO A 265 6.24 -11.56 12.76
C PRO A 265 4.90 -12.20 13.13
N ALA A 266 4.51 -13.25 12.41
CA ALA A 266 3.32 -14.01 12.79
C ALA A 266 3.57 -14.71 14.13
N ARG A 267 2.70 -14.46 15.12
CA ARG A 267 2.73 -15.22 16.38
C ARG A 267 2.36 -16.68 16.11
N SER A 268 3.13 -17.61 16.66
CA SER A 268 2.79 -19.03 16.69
C SER A 268 1.55 -19.23 17.57
N GLY A 269 0.44 -19.68 16.97
CA GLY A 269 -0.84 -19.87 17.66
C GLY A 269 -2.01 -20.05 16.69
N LEU A 270 -3.22 -20.24 17.24
CA LEU A 270 -4.45 -20.33 16.44
C LEU A 270 -4.58 -19.08 15.55
N LYS A 271 -4.64 -19.28 14.23
CA LYS A 271 -4.82 -18.19 13.26
C LYS A 271 -6.15 -17.49 13.52
N SER A 272 -6.14 -16.24 13.97
CA SER A 272 -7.36 -15.46 14.22
C SER A 272 -8.25 -15.38 12.95
N LEU A 273 -9.57 -15.45 13.13
CA LEU A 273 -10.56 -15.30 12.05
C LEU A 273 -10.79 -13.85 11.64
N TRP A 274 -10.56 -12.92 12.55
CA TRP A 274 -10.99 -11.55 12.39
C TRP A 274 -10.25 -10.76 11.31
N PRO A 275 -8.91 -10.86 11.15
CA PRO A 275 -8.20 -10.09 10.13
C PRO A 275 -8.75 -10.27 8.70
N PRO A 276 -8.94 -11.50 8.16
CA PRO A 276 -9.49 -11.65 6.82
C PRO A 276 -10.95 -11.18 6.72
N VAL A 277 -11.76 -11.31 7.78
CA VAL A 277 -13.15 -10.84 7.81
C VAL A 277 -13.22 -9.31 7.74
N LEU A 278 -12.40 -8.62 8.54
CA LEU A 278 -12.34 -7.16 8.53
C LEU A 278 -11.81 -6.64 7.18
N VAL A 279 -10.78 -7.27 6.63
CA VAL A 279 -10.25 -6.91 5.31
C VAL A 279 -11.32 -7.11 4.23
N ALA A 280 -12.06 -8.22 4.25
CA ALA A 280 -13.13 -8.46 3.29
C ALA A 280 -14.20 -7.36 3.35
N GLY A 281 -14.68 -7.01 4.55
CA GLY A 281 -15.64 -5.92 4.70
C GLY A 281 -15.09 -4.56 4.24
N CYS A 282 -13.85 -4.24 4.61
CA CYS A 282 -13.21 -2.98 4.22
C CYS A 282 -12.85 -2.90 2.73
N ILE A 283 -12.85 -4.01 1.98
CA ILE A 283 -12.70 -4.01 0.52
C ILE A 283 -14.07 -3.96 -0.16
N SER A 284 -15.04 -4.77 0.30
CA SER A 284 -16.34 -4.89 -0.34
C SER A 284 -17.13 -3.58 -0.37
N GLY A 285 -17.07 -2.79 0.70
CA GLY A 285 -17.71 -1.49 0.76
C GLY A 285 -17.19 -0.51 -0.30
N PRO A 286 -15.88 -0.16 -0.28
CA PRO A 286 -15.28 0.70 -1.30
C PRO A 286 -15.42 0.17 -2.72
N ALA A 287 -15.35 -1.16 -2.92
CA ALA A 287 -15.57 -1.76 -4.23
C ALA A 287 -16.99 -1.49 -4.73
N LEU A 288 -18.02 -1.71 -3.92
CA LEU A 288 -19.41 -1.44 -4.32
C LEU A 288 -19.68 0.06 -4.49
N PHE A 289 -19.09 0.91 -3.63
CA PHE A 289 -19.12 2.35 -3.79
C PHE A 289 -18.53 2.78 -5.15
N ALA A 290 -17.40 2.21 -5.57
CA ALA A 290 -16.76 2.56 -6.84
C ALA A 290 -17.67 2.26 -8.06
N PHE A 291 -18.62 1.34 -7.94
CA PHE A 291 -19.60 1.05 -8.99
C PHE A 291 -20.96 1.71 -8.75
N HIS A 292 -21.07 2.72 -7.88
CA HIS A 292 -22.35 3.28 -7.48
C HIS A 292 -23.19 3.81 -8.65
N ASP A 293 -22.58 4.46 -9.64
CA ASP A 293 -23.28 4.95 -10.84
C ASP A 293 -23.88 3.83 -11.69
N SER A 294 -23.24 2.64 -11.67
CA SER A 294 -23.77 1.45 -12.37
C SER A 294 -24.81 0.71 -11.55
N LEU A 295 -24.72 0.78 -10.22
CA LEU A 295 -25.58 0.02 -9.29
C LEU A 295 -26.86 0.78 -8.90
N LEU A 296 -26.83 2.12 -8.93
CA LEU A 296 -27.93 2.96 -8.49
C LEU A 296 -28.55 3.70 -9.68
N SER A 297 -29.85 3.47 -9.93
CA SER A 297 -30.61 4.21 -10.95
C SER A 297 -30.86 5.67 -10.56
N SER A 298 -30.77 6.00 -9.27
CA SER A 298 -30.97 7.34 -8.74
C SER A 298 -30.09 7.52 -7.50
N PRO A 299 -28.85 8.02 -7.66
CA PRO A 299 -27.91 8.16 -6.55
C PRO A 299 -28.44 9.19 -5.56
N SER A 300 -28.70 8.74 -4.33
CA SER A 300 -28.93 9.61 -3.18
C SER A 300 -27.81 9.37 -2.17
N PRO A 301 -27.44 10.37 -1.34
CA PRO A 301 -26.35 10.19 -0.37
C PRO A 301 -26.56 8.98 0.55
N LEU A 302 -27.80 8.72 0.96
CA LEU A 302 -28.16 7.52 1.75
C LEU A 302 -27.99 6.20 0.99
N ALA A 303 -28.31 6.16 -0.31
CA ALA A 303 -28.13 4.96 -1.12
C ALA A 303 -26.64 4.65 -1.33
N VAL A 304 -25.83 5.69 -1.53
CA VAL A 304 -24.37 5.59 -1.67
C VAL A 304 -23.72 5.14 -0.35
N ASP A 305 -24.14 5.69 0.78
CA ASP A 305 -23.73 5.22 2.12
C ASP A 305 -24.15 3.76 2.33
N GLY A 306 -25.36 3.40 1.89
CA GLY A 306 -25.87 2.03 1.92
C GLY A 306 -24.99 1.04 1.17
N LEU A 307 -24.44 1.43 0.00
CA LEU A 307 -23.49 0.60 -0.74
C LEU A 307 -22.17 0.42 0.03
N LEU A 308 -21.63 1.49 0.60
CA LEU A 308 -20.37 1.43 1.34
C LEU A 308 -20.51 0.57 2.60
N PHE A 309 -21.45 0.91 3.48
CA PHE A 309 -21.61 0.23 4.77
C PHE A 309 -22.29 -1.13 4.66
N GLY A 310 -23.36 -1.21 3.85
CA GLY A 310 -24.09 -2.46 3.60
C GLY A 310 -23.23 -3.47 2.84
N GLY A 311 -22.51 -2.99 1.81
CA GLY A 311 -21.54 -3.80 1.06
C GLY A 311 -20.41 -4.32 1.94
N GLY A 312 -19.87 -3.47 2.83
CA GLY A 312 -18.86 -3.87 3.79
C GLY A 312 -19.36 -4.91 4.80
N LEU A 313 -20.58 -4.74 5.33
CA LEU A 313 -21.19 -5.71 6.24
C LEU A 313 -21.42 -7.06 5.54
N ALA A 314 -21.97 -7.05 4.33
CA ALA A 314 -22.20 -8.26 3.54
C ALA A 314 -20.89 -9.00 3.25
N GLY A 315 -19.84 -8.30 2.82
CA GLY A 315 -18.51 -8.87 2.57
C GLY A 315 -17.90 -9.51 3.82
N ALA A 316 -18.01 -8.84 4.98
CA ALA A 316 -17.56 -9.39 6.25
C ALA A 316 -18.33 -10.66 6.65
N LEU A 317 -19.65 -10.67 6.53
CA LEU A 317 -20.50 -11.82 6.87
C LEU A 317 -20.22 -13.02 5.96
N ILE A 318 -20.08 -12.81 4.64
CA ILE A 318 -19.74 -13.88 3.69
C ILE A 318 -18.36 -14.45 4.02
N CYS A 319 -17.36 -13.61 4.31
CA CYS A 319 -16.03 -14.10 4.68
C CYS A 319 -16.08 -14.89 5.99
N LEU A 320 -16.85 -14.42 6.98
CA LEU A 320 -16.98 -15.08 8.28
C LEU A 320 -17.61 -16.47 8.12
N THR A 321 -18.69 -16.60 7.35
CA THR A 321 -19.35 -17.89 7.12
C THR A 321 -18.43 -18.89 6.42
N VAL A 322 -17.70 -18.45 5.38
CA VAL A 322 -16.69 -19.28 4.69
C VAL A 322 -15.59 -19.74 5.65
N GLN A 323 -15.06 -18.84 6.48
CA GLN A 323 -14.00 -19.17 7.43
C GLN A 323 -14.47 -20.16 8.52
N LEU A 324 -15.70 -20.00 9.00
CA LEU A 324 -16.30 -20.93 9.96
C LEU A 324 -16.52 -22.32 9.33
N ALA A 325 -17.03 -22.38 8.10
CA ALA A 325 -17.18 -23.63 7.36
C ALA A 325 -15.83 -24.34 7.15
N LEU A 326 -14.80 -23.62 6.71
CA LEU A 326 -13.45 -24.18 6.52
C LEU A 326 -12.83 -24.71 7.82
N ARG A 327 -13.05 -24.03 8.95
CA ARG A 327 -12.61 -24.52 10.25
C ARG A 327 -13.34 -25.79 10.65
N HIS A 328 -14.65 -25.84 10.45
CA HIS A 328 -15.46 -27.01 10.76
C HIS A 328 -15.02 -28.24 9.96
N HIS A 329 -14.78 -28.08 8.66
CA HIS A 329 -14.24 -29.15 7.81
C HIS A 329 -12.87 -29.65 8.27
N ARG A 330 -11.96 -28.75 8.67
CA ARG A 330 -10.64 -29.12 9.20
C ARG A 330 -10.72 -29.89 10.51
N HIS A 331 -11.63 -29.54 11.40
CA HIS A 331 -11.81 -30.27 12.65
C HIS A 331 -12.39 -31.67 12.41
N ARG A 332 -13.31 -31.83 11.45
CA ARG A 332 -13.83 -33.16 11.08
C ARG A 332 -12.77 -34.07 10.47
N ALA A 333 -11.90 -33.53 9.61
CA ALA A 333 -10.83 -34.30 8.96
C ALA A 333 -9.69 -34.76 9.90
N LEU A 334 -9.61 -34.20 11.12
CA LEU A 334 -8.63 -34.61 12.13
C LEU A 334 -9.20 -35.64 13.13
N ASN A 335 -10.52 -35.83 13.14
CA ASN A 335 -11.24 -36.69 14.09
C ASN A 335 -11.83 -37.95 13.44
N GLY A 336 -11.64 -38.16 12.14
CA GLY A 336 -12.05 -39.37 11.40
C GLY A 336 -10.86 -39.95 10.67
#